data_AF-A0A7V7UXD0-F1
#
_entry.id   AF-A0A7V7UXD0-F1
#
_cell.length_a   1.000
_cell.length_b   1.000
_cell.length_c   1.000
_cell.angle_alpha   90.00
_cell.angle_beta   90.00
_cell.angle_gamma   90.00
#
_symmetry.space_group_name_H-M   'P 1'
#
loop_
_entity.id
_entity.type
_entity.pdbx_description
1 polymer ?
#
loop_
_entity_poly.entity_id
_entity_poly.type
_entity_poly.pdbx_seq_one_letter_code
_entity_poly.pdbx_strand_id
1 'polypeptide(L)'
;MSFNTPTINYFSGNDPEYFSKITSISLDGIVLTESDYTVDDRGIEVFFSFTSKKVEGQLDKEGIHTITIKATGYEDATVNVVPDWS
;
A
#
# COMPACT_ATOMS: atom_id res chain seq x y z
N MET A 1 20.35 -7.75 8.69
CA MET A 1 19.43 -7.98 7.56
C MET A 1 18.51 -6.78 7.54
N SER A 2 18.79 -5.82 6.66
CA SER A 2 17.92 -4.67 6.45
C SER A 2 16.81 -5.15 5.54
N PHE A 3 15.60 -5.27 6.08
CA PHE A 3 14.42 -5.45 5.26
C PHE A 3 14.24 -4.14 4.50
N ASN A 4 14.33 -4.16 3.16
CA ASN A 4 13.84 -3.04 2.37
C ASN A 4 12.33 -3.02 2.60
N THR A 5 11.86 -2.25 3.58
CA THR A 5 10.43 -2.00 3.74
C THR A 5 10.02 -1.16 2.55
N PRO A 6 9.24 -1.72 1.61
CA PRO A 6 8.85 -0.98 0.44
C PRO A 6 7.86 0.09 0.88
N THR A 7 8.19 1.32 0.50
CA THR A 7 7.42 2.51 0.81
C THR A 7 6.67 2.91 -0.45
N ILE A 8 5.35 2.79 -0.46
CA ILE A 8 4.53 3.15 -1.62
C ILE A 8 4.02 4.58 -1.49
N ASN A 9 4.29 5.39 -2.51
CA ASN A 9 3.70 6.71 -2.68
C ASN A 9 2.32 6.59 -3.31
N TYR A 10 1.27 6.93 -2.57
CA TYR A 10 -0.08 7.05 -3.11
C TYR A 10 -0.58 8.49 -2.99
N PHE A 11 -1.19 9.00 -4.07
CA PHE A 11 -1.80 10.32 -4.12
C PHE A 11 -3.33 10.17 -4.17
N SER A 12 -4.03 10.61 -3.13
CA SER A 12 -5.51 10.56 -3.06
C SER A 12 -6.21 11.63 -3.91
N GLY A 13 -5.51 12.29 -4.83
CA GLY A 13 -6.13 13.31 -5.68
C GLY A 13 -6.67 14.52 -4.92
N ASN A 14 -6.07 14.86 -3.77
CA ASN A 14 -6.41 16.03 -2.94
C ASN A 14 -7.64 15.88 -2.01
N ASP A 15 -8.12 14.64 -1.78
CA ASP A 15 -9.19 14.32 -0.82
C ASP A 15 -8.59 13.90 0.55
N PRO A 16 -8.70 14.74 1.60
CA PRO A 16 -8.14 14.42 2.93
C PRO A 16 -8.97 13.36 3.69
N GLU A 17 -10.24 13.16 3.32
CA GLU A 17 -11.11 12.16 3.97
C GLU A 17 -10.93 10.75 3.41
N TYR A 18 -10.33 10.61 2.21
CA TYR A 18 -10.14 9.32 1.54
C TYR A 18 -9.47 8.30 2.45
N PHE A 19 -8.40 8.71 3.14
CA PHE A 19 -7.62 7.84 4.02
C PHE A 19 -8.40 7.38 5.26
N SER A 20 -9.25 8.25 5.82
CA SER A 20 -10.14 7.88 6.94
C SER A 20 -11.27 6.94 6.51
N LYS A 21 -11.52 6.78 5.20
CA LYS A 21 -12.51 5.86 4.65
C LYS A 21 -11.91 4.55 4.18
N ILE A 22 -10.58 4.38 4.20
CA ILE A 22 -9.95 3.11 3.83
C ILE A 22 -10.47 2.01 4.76
N THR A 23 -11.06 0.99 4.17
CA THR A 23 -11.64 -0.16 4.88
C THR A 23 -10.82 -1.43 4.69
N SER A 24 -10.09 -1.52 3.58
CA SER A 24 -9.29 -2.69 3.25
C SER A 24 -8.15 -2.31 2.33
N ILE A 25 -6.98 -2.89 2.58
CA ILE A 25 -5.83 -2.85 1.68
C ILE A 25 -5.46 -4.29 1.36
N SER A 26 -5.09 -4.57 0.12
CA SER A 26 -4.57 -5.88 -0.27
C SER A 26 -3.41 -5.75 -1.23
N LEU A 27 -2.37 -6.57 -1.04
CA LEU A 27 -1.21 -6.67 -1.93
C LEU A 27 -1.23 -8.02 -2.64
N ASP A 28 -1.29 -8.04 -3.98
CA ASP A 28 -1.39 -9.27 -4.77
C ASP A 28 -2.56 -10.18 -4.32
N GLY A 29 -3.66 -9.56 -3.89
CA GLY A 29 -4.83 -10.26 -3.34
C GLY A 29 -4.69 -10.72 -1.89
N ILE A 30 -3.53 -10.52 -1.24
CA ILE A 30 -3.36 -10.76 0.20
C ILE A 30 -3.97 -9.59 0.95
N VAL A 31 -5.09 -9.85 1.65
CA VAL A 31 -5.75 -8.84 2.49
C VAL A 31 -4.89 -8.53 3.71
N LEU A 32 -4.59 -7.25 3.87
CA LEU A 32 -3.84 -6.67 4.97
C LEU A 32 -4.80 -5.96 5.91
N THR A 33 -4.51 -6.08 7.20
CA THR A 33 -5.22 -5.38 8.28
C THR A 33 -4.38 -4.20 8.77
N GLU A 34 -4.97 -3.30 9.57
CA GLU A 34 -4.27 -2.11 10.09
C GLU A 34 -3.03 -2.45 10.94
N SER A 35 -2.88 -3.69 11.40
CA SER A 35 -1.67 -4.16 12.08
C SER A 35 -0.56 -4.64 11.13
N ASP A 36 -0.87 -4.81 9.85
CA ASP A 36 0.05 -5.35 8.84
C ASP A 36 0.82 -4.25 8.07
N TYR A 37 0.40 -2.99 8.21
CA TYR A 37 1.00 -1.84 7.56
C TYR A 37 0.96 -0.61 8.48
N THR A 38 1.87 0.33 8.24
CA THR A 38 1.80 1.68 8.80
C THR A 38 1.52 2.67 7.70
N VAL A 39 0.70 3.69 8.01
CA VAL A 39 0.38 4.80 7.11
C VAL A 39 1.08 6.04 7.62
N ASP A 40 1.97 6.62 6.83
CA ASP A 40 2.52 7.96 7.07
C ASP A 40 1.81 8.92 6.12
N ASP A 41 0.79 9.60 6.64
CA ASP A 41 0.02 10.59 5.90
C ASP A 41 0.70 11.97 5.95
N ARG A 42 0.99 12.52 4.76
CA ARG A 42 1.54 13.87 4.59
C ARG A 42 0.55 14.81 3.91
N GLY A 43 -0.73 14.45 3.86
CA GLY A 43 -1.83 15.23 3.30
C GLY A 43 -1.94 15.15 1.77
N ILE A 44 -0.83 15.34 1.04
CA ILE A 44 -0.77 15.17 -0.43
C ILE A 44 -0.21 13.82 -0.86
N GLU A 45 0.65 13.25 -0.03
CA GLU A 45 1.36 12.00 -0.26
C GLU A 45 1.10 11.11 0.93
N VAL A 46 0.77 9.85 0.66
CA VAL A 46 0.65 8.85 1.69
C VAL A 46 1.59 7.71 1.41
N PHE A 47 2.34 7.37 2.46
CA PHE A 47 3.31 6.31 2.44
C PHE A 47 2.78 5.11 3.19
N PHE A 48 2.60 4.01 2.47
CA PHE A 48 2.32 2.71 3.08
C PHE A 48 3.63 1.96 3.28
N SER A 49 3.92 1.60 4.53
CA SER A 49 5.03 0.72 4.87
C SER A 49 4.48 -0.60 5.37
N PHE A 50 4.71 -1.67 4.61
CA PHE A 50 4.29 -3.00 5.02
C PHE A 50 5.26 -3.59 6.04
N THR A 51 4.75 -3.98 7.21
CA THR A 51 5.55 -4.52 8.32
C THR A 51 5.22 -5.99 8.60
N SER A 52 4.15 -6.51 7.99
CA SER A 52 3.71 -7.88 8.19
C SER A 52 4.53 -8.91 7.42
N LYS A 53 4.78 -10.05 8.08
CA LYS A 53 5.34 -11.25 7.44
C LYS A 53 4.45 -11.84 6.35
N LYS A 54 3.15 -11.47 6.29
CA LYS A 54 2.24 -11.93 5.23
C LYS A 54 2.70 -11.53 3.84
N VAL A 55 3.39 -10.41 3.74
CA VAL A 55 3.87 -9.81 2.48
C VAL A 55 5.38 -9.63 2.48
N GLU A 56 6.07 -10.23 3.46
CA GLU A 56 7.53 -10.29 3.49
C GLU A 56 8.03 -11.08 2.27
N GLY A 57 8.98 -10.52 1.53
CA GLY A 57 9.45 -11.16 0.29
C GLY A 57 8.48 -11.04 -0.89
N GLN A 58 7.29 -10.42 -0.70
CA GLN A 58 6.29 -10.35 -1.77
C GLN A 58 6.77 -9.40 -2.87
N LEU A 59 7.23 -8.21 -2.47
CA LEU A 59 7.76 -7.17 -3.36
C LEU A 59 9.22 -7.43 -3.79
N ASP A 60 9.86 -8.46 -3.23
CA ASP A 60 11.17 -8.94 -3.69
C ASP A 60 11.05 -9.87 -4.92
N LYS A 61 9.83 -10.32 -5.26
CA LYS A 61 9.59 -11.17 -6.42
C LYS A 61 9.60 -10.35 -7.70
N GLU A 62 10.15 -10.92 -8.76
CA GLU A 62 10.04 -10.33 -10.08
C GLU A 62 8.58 -10.26 -10.54
N GLY A 63 8.12 -9.07 -10.92
CA GLY A 63 6.78 -8.86 -11.45
C GLY A 63 6.19 -7.49 -11.11
N ILE A 64 4.98 -7.27 -11.61
CA ILE A 64 4.14 -6.14 -11.20
C ILE A 64 3.34 -6.59 -10.00
N HIS A 65 3.49 -5.89 -8.88
CA HIS A 65 2.72 -6.11 -7.68
C HIS A 65 1.54 -5.14 -7.63
N THR A 66 0.34 -5.66 -7.43
CA THR A 66 -0.87 -4.84 -7.41
C THR A 66 -1.35 -4.63 -5.99
N ILE A 67 -1.40 -3.37 -5.57
CA ILE A 67 -2.02 -2.98 -4.30
C ILE A 67 -3.42 -2.47 -4.61
N THR A 68 -4.43 -3.05 -3.98
CA THR A 68 -5.81 -2.58 -4.05
C THR A 68 -6.18 -1.93 -2.73
N ILE A 69 -6.68 -0.69 -2.79
CA ILE A 69 -7.16 0.09 -1.66
C ILE A 69 -8.65 0.29 -1.86
N LYS A 70 -9.45 -0.18 -0.89
CA LYS A 70 -10.90 0.00 -0.88
C LYS A 70 -11.27 1.03 0.17
N ALA A 71 -11.94 2.10 -0.24
CA ALA A 71 -12.43 3.13 0.65
C ALA A 71 -13.94 3.30 0.54
N THR A 72 -14.63 3.42 1.67
CA THR A 72 -16.09 3.56 1.69
C THR A 72 -16.51 4.86 1.01
N GLY A 73 -17.33 4.75 -0.04
CA GLY A 73 -17.81 5.91 -0.80
C GLY A 73 -16.86 6.37 -1.91
N TYR A 74 -15.74 5.66 -2.12
CA TYR A 74 -14.80 5.93 -3.21
C TYR A 74 -14.63 4.69 -4.09
N GLU A 75 -14.16 4.89 -5.31
CA GLU A 75 -13.79 3.77 -6.19
C GLU A 75 -12.55 3.04 -5.66
N ASP A 76 -12.48 1.74 -5.97
CA ASP A 76 -11.33 0.90 -5.63
C ASP A 76 -10.09 1.43 -6.36
N ALA A 77 -9.07 1.84 -5.59
CA ALA A 77 -7.82 2.30 -6.16
C ALA A 77 -6.84 1.14 -6.30
N THR A 78 -6.25 1.00 -7.48
CA THR A 78 -5.19 0.01 -7.74
C THR A 78 -3.88 0.69 -8.06
N VAL A 79 -2.83 0.33 -7.31
CA VAL A 79 -1.46 0.82 -7.50
C VAL A 79 -0.60 -0.35 -7.97
N ASN A 80 0.00 -0.19 -9.14
CA ASN A 80 0.93 -1.17 -9.70
C ASN A 80 2.35 -0.76 -9.32
N VAL A 81 2.99 -1.57 -8.49
CA VAL A 81 4.36 -1.38 -8.05
C VAL A 81 5.25 -2.33 -8.84
N VAL A 82 6.23 -1.76 -9.53
CA VAL A 82 7.32 -2.53 -10.11
C VAL A 82 8.51 -2.34 -9.19
N PRO A 83 9.02 -3.39 -8.53
CA PRO A 83 10.23 -3.26 -7.75
C PRO A 83 11.36 -2.89 -8.73
N ASP A 84 11.98 -1.73 -8.54
CA ASP A 84 13.14 -1.33 -9.34
C ASP A 84 14.38 -1.96 -8.71
N TRP A 85 14.89 -3.03 -9.33
CA TRP A 85 16.11 -3.72 -8.88
C TRP A 85 17.41 -3.12 -9.47
N SER A 86 17.41 -1.84 -9.84
CA SER A 86 18.59 -1.18 -10.45
C SER A 86 19.75 -1.00 -9.48
#